data_AF-A3ZTQ1-F1
#
_entry.id   AF-A3ZTQ1-F1
#
_cell.length_a   1.000
_cell.length_b   1.000
_cell.length_c   1.000
_cell.angle_alpha   90.00
_cell.angle_beta   90.00
_cell.angle_gamma   90.00
#
_symmetry.space_group_name_H-M   'P 1'
#
loop_
_entity.id
_entity.type
_entity.pdbx_description
1 polymer ?
#
loop_
_entity_poly.entity_id
_entity_poly.type
_entity_poly.pdbx_seq_one_letter_code
_entity_poly.pdbx_strand_id
1 'polypeptide(L)'
;MDKSLSLIMPVHNAQQWLARDVERLLDVLPEMTDRFEVVIIDDGSTDHTEEAAQELSCRFPQVKLHRHARCTGIAAAVDTGSRHAEGEVVLIHDARKPVVESDLLAMWRMHQENAARPVAPAPQMPAKSGLGLDQDLLERLMKWGSDVKKERPAHSPDLMPRPNFLRKVSNFALGE
;
A
#
# COMPACT_ATOMS: atom_id res chain seq x y z
N MET A 1 24.11 4.60 11.18
CA MET A 1 23.16 4.51 12.30
C MET A 1 22.16 3.45 11.94
N ASP A 2 21.94 2.49 12.83
CA ASP A 2 20.93 1.47 12.63
C ASP A 2 19.54 2.12 12.70
N LYS A 3 18.72 2.04 11.65
CA LYS A 3 17.44 2.76 11.56
C LYS A 3 16.37 2.04 12.36
N SER A 4 15.46 2.78 12.98
CA SER A 4 14.30 2.18 13.64
C SER A 4 13.24 1.70 12.64
N LEU A 5 12.49 0.65 13.00
CA LEU A 5 11.53 -0.03 12.12
C LEU A 5 10.14 -0.15 12.77
N SER A 6 9.10 0.26 12.05
CA SER A 6 7.72 -0.10 12.37
C SER A 6 7.20 -1.10 11.36
N LEU A 7 6.80 -2.28 11.83
CA LEU A 7 6.10 -3.27 11.02
C LEU A 7 4.60 -3.16 11.27
N ILE A 8 3.85 -2.65 10.30
CA ILE A 8 2.39 -2.57 10.36
C ILE A 8 1.79 -3.90 9.94
N MET A 9 0.89 -4.44 10.77
CA MET A 9 0.19 -5.70 10.53
C MET A 9 -1.33 -5.50 10.63
N PRO A 10 -2.00 -5.18 9.51
CA PRO A 10 -3.46 -5.12 9.44
C PRO A 10 -4.07 -6.52 9.56
N VAL A 11 -5.03 -6.71 10.46
CA VAL A 11 -5.66 -8.01 10.71
C VAL A 11 -7.18 -7.89 10.78
N HIS A 12 -7.87 -8.95 10.38
CA HIS A 12 -9.32 -9.10 10.54
C HIS A 12 -9.64 -10.60 10.64
N ASN A 13 -10.27 -11.03 11.73
CA ASN A 13 -10.58 -12.43 12.04
C ASN A 13 -9.37 -13.38 11.92
N ALA A 14 -8.34 -13.06 12.70
CA ALA A 14 -7.01 -13.66 12.69
C ALA A 14 -6.69 -14.55 13.91
N GLN A 15 -7.66 -14.83 14.79
CA GLN A 15 -7.43 -15.49 16.10
C GLN A 15 -6.62 -16.80 16.02
N GLN A 16 -6.70 -17.52 14.90
CA GLN A 16 -6.07 -18.83 14.74
C GLN A 16 -4.57 -18.78 14.43
N TRP A 17 -4.06 -17.64 13.95
CA TRP A 17 -2.70 -17.54 13.43
C TRP A 17 -1.95 -16.30 13.89
N LEU A 18 -2.64 -15.29 14.43
CA LEU A 18 -2.04 -14.02 14.85
C LEU A 18 -0.85 -14.21 15.79
N ALA A 19 -1.02 -14.98 16.87
CA ALA A 19 0.02 -15.18 17.87
C ALA A 19 1.28 -15.81 17.28
N ARG A 20 1.12 -16.89 16.51
CA ARG A 20 2.23 -17.57 15.83
C ARG A 20 2.99 -16.63 14.91
N ASP A 21 2.27 -15.84 14.11
CA ASP A 21 2.91 -14.98 13.11
C ASP A 21 3.60 -13.79 13.78
N VAL A 22 3.02 -13.20 14.81
CA VAL A 22 3.67 -12.15 15.61
C VAL A 22 4.91 -12.69 16.32
N GLU A 23 4.85 -13.86 16.97
CA GLU A 23 6.02 -14.46 17.60
C GLU A 23 7.14 -14.70 16.58
N ARG A 24 6.81 -15.20 15.39
CA ARG A 24 7.79 -15.36 14.31
C ARG A 24 8.40 -14.03 13.84
N LEU A 25 7.60 -12.97 13.79
CA LEU A 25 8.12 -11.62 13.48
C LEU A 25 9.08 -11.15 14.57
N LEU A 26 8.75 -11.38 15.84
CA LEU A 26 9.61 -11.02 16.96
C LEU A 26 10.96 -11.76 16.95
N ASP A 27 11.01 -12.98 16.40
CA ASP A 27 12.26 -13.73 16.21
C ASP A 27 13.13 -13.15 15.08
N VAL A 28 12.51 -12.67 14.00
CA VAL A 28 13.21 -12.24 12.77
C VAL A 28 13.62 -10.77 12.79
N LEU A 29 12.76 -9.89 13.30
CA LEU A 29 12.98 -8.43 13.27
C LEU A 29 14.30 -7.97 13.95
N PRO A 30 14.80 -8.61 15.04
CA PRO A 30 16.11 -8.30 15.61
C PRO A 30 17.29 -8.47 14.65
N GLU A 31 17.16 -9.29 13.60
CA GLU A 31 18.22 -9.43 12.58
C GLU A 31 18.30 -8.20 11.65
N MET A 32 17.26 -7.38 11.64
CA MET A 32 17.17 -6.17 10.81
C MET A 32 17.64 -4.93 11.57
N THR A 33 17.17 -4.76 12.80
CA THR A 33 17.50 -3.63 13.69
C THR A 33 17.13 -3.95 15.13
N ASP A 34 17.89 -3.41 16.09
CA ASP A 34 17.57 -3.52 17.52
C ASP A 34 16.38 -2.64 17.94
N ARG A 35 15.97 -1.69 17.08
CA ARG A 35 14.93 -0.70 17.37
C ARG A 35 13.71 -0.94 16.50
N PHE A 36 12.84 -1.85 16.91
CA PHE A 36 11.63 -2.17 16.15
C PHE A 36 10.35 -2.16 16.98
N GLU A 37 9.23 -2.03 16.29
CA GLU A 37 7.89 -2.25 16.83
C GLU A 37 7.03 -3.02 15.82
N VAL A 38 6.05 -3.75 16.33
CA VAL A 38 4.99 -4.40 15.53
C VAL A 38 3.68 -3.70 15.87
N VAL A 39 3.09 -3.03 14.89
CA VAL A 39 1.84 -2.28 15.05
C VAL A 39 0.70 -3.10 14.45
N ILE A 40 -0.02 -3.83 15.31
CA ILE A 40 -1.19 -4.61 14.94
C ILE A 40 -2.39 -3.68 14.82
N ILE A 41 -3.06 -3.72 13.66
CA ILE A 41 -4.29 -2.98 13.43
C ILE A 41 -5.44 -3.98 13.27
N ASP A 42 -6.22 -4.19 14.33
CA ASP A 42 -7.46 -4.96 14.26
C ASP A 42 -8.54 -4.13 13.56
N ASP A 43 -8.86 -4.48 12.31
CA ASP A 43 -9.89 -3.82 11.51
C ASP A 43 -11.29 -4.34 11.85
N GLY A 44 -11.66 -4.22 13.13
CA GLY A 44 -12.99 -4.55 13.65
C GLY A 44 -13.35 -6.03 13.51
N SER A 45 -12.47 -6.92 13.97
CA SER A 45 -12.75 -8.36 14.04
C SER A 45 -13.96 -8.67 14.92
N THR A 46 -14.60 -9.79 14.62
CA THR A 46 -15.81 -10.31 15.30
C THR A 46 -15.55 -11.63 16.05
N ASP A 47 -14.34 -12.15 15.95
CA ASP A 47 -13.84 -13.31 16.68
C ASP A 47 -12.86 -12.86 17.79
N HIS A 48 -12.08 -13.78 18.37
CA HIS A 48 -11.17 -13.49 19.48
C HIS A 48 -9.83 -12.85 19.07
N THR A 49 -9.79 -12.18 17.92
CA THR A 49 -8.56 -11.53 17.41
C THR A 49 -8.11 -10.38 18.30
N GLU A 50 -9.05 -9.59 18.83
CA GLU A 50 -8.75 -8.47 19.73
C GLU A 50 -8.06 -8.98 21.01
N GLU A 51 -8.60 -10.03 21.61
CA GLU A 51 -8.08 -10.63 22.84
C GLU A 51 -6.69 -11.21 22.62
N ALA A 52 -6.47 -11.93 21.51
CA ALA A 52 -5.16 -12.46 21.14
C ALA A 52 -4.14 -11.34 20.91
N ALA A 53 -4.53 -10.26 20.21
CA ALA A 53 -3.67 -9.11 19.98
C ALA A 53 -3.35 -8.36 21.27
N GLN A 54 -4.32 -8.25 22.18
CA GLN A 54 -4.15 -7.61 23.47
C GLN A 54 -3.15 -8.40 24.33
N GLU A 55 -3.28 -9.73 24.40
CA GLU A 55 -2.34 -10.60 25.10
C GLU A 55 -0.90 -10.42 24.58
N LEU A 56 -0.72 -10.38 23.26
CA LEU A 56 0.59 -10.14 22.64
C LEU A 56 1.15 -8.76 23.03
N SER A 57 0.33 -7.71 23.00
CA SER A 57 0.77 -6.35 23.39
C SER A 57 1.11 -6.25 24.88
N CYS A 58 0.45 -7.02 25.74
CA CYS A 58 0.79 -7.09 27.17
C CYS A 58 2.08 -7.88 27.42
N ARG A 59 2.32 -8.95 26.64
CA ARG A 59 3.48 -9.82 26.79
C ARG A 59 4.76 -9.22 26.20
N PHE A 60 4.65 -8.48 25.10
CA PHE A 60 5.78 -7.97 24.36
C PHE A 60 5.72 -6.44 24.23
N PRO A 61 6.61 -5.68 24.90
CA PRO A 61 6.59 -4.21 24.89
C PRO A 61 6.74 -3.56 23.52
N GLN A 62 7.35 -4.27 22.56
CA GLN A 62 7.47 -3.82 21.16
C GLN A 62 6.19 -4.04 20.31
N VAL A 63 5.15 -4.69 20.85
CA VAL A 63 3.89 -4.94 20.14
C VAL A 63 2.84 -3.93 20.58
N LYS A 64 2.29 -3.18 19.63
CA LYS A 64 1.22 -2.19 19.84
C LYS A 64 -0.05 -2.66 19.15
N LEU A 65 -1.20 -2.46 19.79
CA LEU A 65 -2.52 -2.77 19.23
C LEU A 65 -3.33 -1.48 19.06
N HIS A 66 -3.87 -1.29 17.85
CA HIS A 66 -4.94 -0.34 17.58
C HIS A 66 -6.12 -1.07 16.96
N ARG A 67 -7.33 -0.68 17.37
CA ARG A 67 -8.56 -1.33 16.91
C ARG A 67 -9.52 -0.35 16.29
N HIS A 68 -10.12 -0.75 15.17
CA HIS A 68 -11.26 -0.08 14.58
C HIS A 68 -12.57 -0.63 15.14
N ALA A 69 -13.55 0.24 15.34
CA ALA A 69 -14.88 -0.17 15.83
C ALA A 69 -15.67 -1.08 14.85
N ARG A 70 -15.28 -1.09 13.57
CA ARG A 70 -15.86 -1.92 12.51
C ARG A 70 -14.83 -2.13 11.40
N CYS A 71 -15.04 -3.12 10.55
CA CYS A 71 -14.21 -3.31 9.35
C CYS A 71 -14.32 -2.11 8.40
N THR A 72 -13.18 -1.50 8.08
CA THR A 72 -13.04 -0.34 7.19
C THR A 72 -12.13 -0.61 5.99
N GLY A 73 -11.54 -1.81 5.93
CA GLY A 73 -10.70 -2.28 4.84
C GLY A 73 -9.21 -2.04 5.07
N ILE A 74 -8.40 -2.80 4.33
CA ILE A 74 -6.95 -2.84 4.50
C ILE A 74 -6.26 -1.48 4.33
N ALA A 75 -6.73 -0.63 3.40
CA ALA A 75 -6.14 0.68 3.19
C ALA A 75 -6.32 1.61 4.40
N ALA A 76 -7.49 1.57 5.04
CA ALA A 76 -7.77 2.35 6.25
C ALA A 76 -6.97 1.82 7.45
N ALA A 77 -6.79 0.50 7.54
CA ALA A 77 -5.96 -0.11 8.56
C ALA A 77 -4.47 0.25 8.39
N VAL A 78 -3.94 0.19 7.16
CA VAL A 78 -2.57 0.62 6.84
C VAL A 78 -2.36 2.11 7.13
N ASP A 79 -3.31 2.97 6.76
CA ASP A 79 -3.22 4.41 7.03
C ASP A 79 -3.22 4.69 8.55
N THR A 80 -4.06 3.97 9.31
CA THR A 80 -4.06 4.05 10.77
C THR A 80 -2.74 3.59 11.36
N GLY A 81 -2.19 2.46 10.91
CA GLY A 81 -0.87 1.99 11.34
C GLY A 81 0.25 2.96 10.99
N SER A 82 0.18 3.58 9.82
CA SER A 82 1.19 4.56 9.37
C SER A 82 1.20 5.82 10.23
N ARG A 83 0.02 6.23 10.75
CA ARG A 83 -0.10 7.36 11.68
C ARG A 83 0.40 7.06 13.10
N HIS A 84 0.49 5.79 13.48
CA HIS A 84 0.97 5.35 14.79
C HIS A 84 2.39 4.77 14.76
N ALA A 85 2.96 4.59 13.56
CA ALA A 85 4.32 4.14 13.38
C ALA A 85 5.33 5.20 13.87
N GLU A 86 6.25 4.80 14.73
CA GLU A 86 7.30 5.65 15.31
C GLU A 86 8.68 5.41 14.67
N GLY A 87 8.81 4.35 13.88
CA GLY A 87 10.05 3.95 13.20
C GLY A 87 10.39 4.82 12.00
N GLU A 88 11.69 4.98 11.76
CA GLU A 88 12.22 5.67 10.57
C GLU A 88 11.92 4.93 9.25
N VAL A 89 11.74 3.61 9.34
CA VAL A 89 11.36 2.73 8.24
C VAL A 89 10.02 2.11 8.57
N VAL A 90 9.11 2.10 7.61
CA VAL A 90 7.81 1.44 7.76
C VAL A 90 7.72 0.29 6.77
N LEU A 91 7.48 -0.91 7.28
CA LEU A 91 7.13 -2.08 6.49
C LEU A 91 5.68 -2.44 6.76
N ILE A 92 4.98 -2.92 5.73
CA ILE A 92 3.59 -3.36 5.85
C ILE A 92 3.57 -4.85 5.52
N HIS A 93 3.11 -5.66 6.48
CA HIS A 93 2.92 -7.09 6.27
C HIS A 93 1.47 -7.38 5.87
N ASP A 94 1.27 -8.11 4.78
CA ASP A 94 -0.06 -8.65 4.43
C ASP A 94 -0.33 -9.87 5.30
N ALA A 95 -1.06 -9.67 6.40
CA ALA A 95 -1.34 -10.72 7.38
C ALA A 95 -2.15 -11.90 6.84
N ARG A 96 -2.66 -11.85 5.60
CA ARG A 96 -3.27 -13.01 4.92
C ARG A 96 -2.22 -13.97 4.35
N LYS A 97 -0.95 -13.57 4.34
CA LYS A 97 0.17 -14.38 3.88
C LYS A 97 1.01 -14.79 5.08
N PRO A 98 1.53 -16.04 5.10
CA PRO A 98 2.48 -16.44 6.12
C PRO A 98 3.68 -15.48 6.15
N VAL A 99 4.20 -15.25 7.34
CA VAL A 99 5.47 -14.54 7.53
C VAL A 99 6.60 -15.37 6.89
N VAL A 100 7.19 -14.83 5.83
CA VAL A 100 8.37 -15.38 5.16
C VAL A 100 9.55 -14.47 5.48
N GLU A 101 10.47 -14.99 6.29
CA GLU A 101 11.66 -14.29 6.78
C GLU A 101 12.52 -13.73 5.65
N SER A 102 12.77 -14.52 4.61
CA SER A 102 13.59 -14.10 3.46
C SER A 102 13.01 -12.87 2.75
N ASP A 103 11.68 -12.73 2.74
CA ASP A 103 11.01 -11.60 2.09
C ASP A 103 11.21 -10.32 2.90
N LEU A 104 11.10 -10.38 4.22
CA LEU A 104 11.34 -9.25 5.12
C LEU A 104 12.79 -8.78 5.06
N LEU A 105 13.74 -9.72 5.11
CA LEU A 105 15.17 -9.43 5.00
C LEU A 105 15.51 -8.83 3.63
N ALA A 106 14.90 -9.33 2.55
CA ALA A 106 15.08 -8.76 1.22
C ALA A 106 14.54 -7.33 1.14
N MET A 107 13.34 -7.06 1.66
CA MET A 107 12.77 -5.71 1.72
C MET A 107 13.66 -4.75 2.53
N TRP A 108 14.22 -5.20 3.66
CA TRP A 108 15.15 -4.42 4.46
C TRP A 108 16.41 -4.04 3.70
N ARG A 109 17.04 -5.02 3.04
CA ARG A 109 18.26 -4.81 2.23
C ARG A 109 17.99 -3.85 1.08
N MET A 110 16.87 -4.02 0.37
CA MET A 110 16.47 -3.10 -0.70
C MET A 110 16.27 -1.67 -0.20
N HIS A 111 15.69 -1.49 1.00
CA HIS A 111 15.57 -0.17 1.60
C HIS A 111 16.94 0.44 1.93
N GLN A 112 17.86 -0.34 2.50
CA GLN A 112 19.23 0.10 2.82
C GLN A 112 19.98 0.53 1.54
N GLU A 113 19.86 -0.24 0.47
CA GLU A 113 20.48 0.06 -0.83
C GLU A 113 19.87 1.30 -1.50
N ASN A 114 18.55 1.44 -1.48
CA ASN A 114 17.86 2.61 -2.02
C ASN A 114 18.18 3.88 -1.22
N ALA A 115 18.33 3.78 0.10
CA ALA A 115 18.77 4.89 0.94
C ALA A 115 20.23 5.29 0.67
N ALA A 116 21.08 4.35 0.23
CA ALA A 116 22.47 4.59 -0.15
C ALA A 116 22.63 5.15 -1.58
N ARG A 117 21.59 5.05 -2.42
CA ARG A 117 21.59 5.61 -3.77
C ARG A 117 21.39 7.12 -3.70
N PRO A 118 22.22 7.95 -4.39
CA PRO A 118 21.92 9.36 -4.54
C PRO A 118 20.57 9.49 -5.25
N VAL A 119 19.57 10.02 -4.53
CA VAL A 119 18.29 10.39 -5.13
C VAL A 119 18.61 11.53 -6.08
N ALA A 120 18.57 11.26 -7.39
CA ALA A 120 18.48 12.35 -8.37
C ALA A 120 17.27 13.19 -7.95
N PRO A 121 17.38 14.54 -7.89
CA PRO A 121 16.27 15.39 -7.46
C PRO A 121 15.03 14.97 -8.24
N ALA A 122 13.92 14.74 -7.52
CA ALA A 122 12.68 14.31 -8.13
C ALA A 122 12.40 15.20 -9.35
N PRO A 123 12.14 14.62 -10.55
CA PRO A 123 11.79 15.43 -11.70
C PRO A 123 10.62 16.32 -11.28
N GLN A 124 10.78 17.63 -11.43
CA GLN A 124 9.73 18.58 -11.10
C GLN A 124 8.50 18.17 -11.90
N MET A 125 7.48 17.66 -11.22
CA MET A 125 6.26 17.24 -11.90
C MET A 125 5.61 18.52 -12.44
N PRO A 126 5.37 18.62 -13.76
CA PRO A 126 4.65 19.76 -14.30
C PRO A 126 3.27 19.81 -13.65
N ALA A 127 2.81 21.01 -13.32
CA ALA A 127 1.53 21.25 -12.66
C ALA A 127 0.40 20.52 -13.43
N LYS A 128 -0.16 19.47 -12.84
CA LYS A 128 -1.26 18.72 -13.43
C LYS A 128 -2.55 19.53 -13.31
N SER A 129 -3.35 19.55 -14.36
CA SER A 129 -4.74 20.02 -14.28
C SER A 129 -5.56 19.14 -13.32
N GLY A 130 -6.74 19.59 -12.88
CA GLY A 130 -7.57 18.94 -11.83
C GLY A 130 -7.98 17.47 -12.07
N LEU A 131 -7.61 16.88 -13.21
CA LEU A 131 -7.80 15.47 -13.56
C LEU A 131 -6.49 14.66 -13.53
N GLY A 132 -5.37 15.24 -13.10
CA GLY A 132 -4.08 14.55 -12.98
C GLY A 132 -3.33 14.38 -14.31
N LEU A 133 -3.76 15.07 -15.37
CA LEU A 133 -3.16 15.04 -16.71
C LEU A 133 -2.38 16.33 -16.96
N ASP A 134 -1.25 16.23 -17.65
CA ASP A 134 -0.53 17.42 -18.13
C ASP A 134 -1.31 18.12 -19.25
N GLN A 135 -1.00 19.40 -19.46
CA GLN A 135 -1.77 20.29 -20.34
C GLN A 135 -1.68 19.90 -21.82
N ASP A 136 -0.52 19.38 -22.26
CA ASP A 136 -0.30 18.91 -23.64
C ASP A 136 -1.15 17.67 -23.94
N LEU A 137 -1.20 16.72 -23.00
CA LEU A 137 -2.06 15.54 -23.11
C LEU A 137 -3.54 15.92 -23.11
N LEU A 138 -3.95 16.91 -22.31
CA LEU A 138 -5.32 17.40 -22.30
C LEU A 138 -5.70 18.04 -23.64
N GLU A 139 -4.83 18.87 -24.20
CA GLU A 139 -5.02 19.52 -25.49
C GLU A 139 -5.08 18.49 -26.64
N ARG A 140 -4.22 17.47 -26.60
CA ARG A 140 -4.23 16.36 -27.57
C ARG A 140 -5.50 15.54 -27.49
N LEU A 141 -5.99 15.25 -26.28
CA LEU A 141 -7.25 14.51 -26.07
C LEU A 141 -8.47 15.32 -26.52
N MET A 142 -8.49 16.63 -26.24
CA MET A 142 -9.56 17.53 -26.69
C MET A 142 -9.60 17.64 -28.22
N LYS A 143 -8.42 17.77 -28.86
CA LYS A 143 -8.28 17.79 -30.31
C LYS A 143 -8.73 16.47 -30.95
N TRP A 144 -8.32 15.33 -30.38
CA TRP A 144 -8.77 14.01 -30.82
C TRP A 144 -10.29 13.84 -30.69
N GLY A 145 -10.90 14.28 -29.59
CA GLY A 145 -12.35 14.24 -29.40
C GLY A 145 -13.13 15.08 -30.44
N SER A 146 -12.58 16.22 -30.86
CA SER A 146 -13.16 17.02 -31.94
C SER A 146 -13.00 16.40 -33.34
N ASP A 147 -11.91 15.68 -33.59
CA ASP A 147 -11.68 14.98 -34.85
C ASP A 147 -12.56 13.72 -34.97
N VAL A 148 -12.74 12.96 -33.89
CA VAL A 148 -13.66 11.80 -33.85
C VAL A 148 -15.12 12.23 -34.04
N LYS A 149 -15.52 13.44 -33.62
CA LYS A 149 -16.86 13.99 -33.90
C LYS A 149 -17.06 14.31 -35.39
N LYS A 150 -16.01 14.61 -36.15
CA LYS A 150 -16.09 14.82 -37.61
C LYS A 150 -16.23 13.50 -38.38
N GLU A 151 -15.78 12.38 -37.82
CA GLU A 151 -15.79 11.07 -38.48
C GLU A 151 -17.00 10.19 -38.16
N ARG A 152 -18.03 10.68 -37.44
CA ARG A 152 -19.23 9.87 -37.17
C ARG A 152 -20.13 9.77 -38.42
N PRO A 153 -20.40 8.56 -38.98
CA PRO A 153 -21.53 8.39 -39.86
C PRO A 153 -22.83 8.53 -39.06
N ALA A 154 -23.76 9.32 -39.59
CA ALA A 154 -25.09 9.52 -39.03
C ALA A 154 -25.90 8.23 -39.20
N HIS A 155 -25.95 7.36 -38.20
CA HIS A 155 -27.08 6.50 -37.78
C HIS A 155 -26.60 5.31 -36.94
N SER A 156 -26.91 5.33 -35.64
CA SER A 156 -27.36 4.20 -34.80
C SER A 156 -27.31 4.61 -33.31
N PRO A 157 -28.44 4.58 -32.56
CA PRO A 157 -28.57 5.25 -31.27
C PRO A 157 -28.50 4.31 -30.05
N ASP A 158 -27.74 3.21 -30.09
CA ASP A 158 -27.43 2.48 -28.85
C ASP A 158 -26.29 1.48 -29.04
N LEU A 159 -25.17 1.72 -28.34
CA LEU A 159 -24.14 0.72 -28.03
C LEU A 159 -23.20 1.33 -26.98
N MET A 160 -23.18 0.70 -25.80
CA MET A 160 -22.15 0.90 -24.77
C MET A 160 -20.74 0.90 -25.41
N PRO A 161 -19.78 1.71 -24.90
CA PRO A 161 -18.44 1.74 -25.45
C PRO A 161 -17.80 0.35 -25.34
N ARG A 162 -17.38 -0.22 -26.48
CA ARG A 162 -16.76 -1.55 -26.56
C ARG A 162 -15.52 -1.63 -25.64
N PRO A 163 -15.17 -2.82 -25.10
CA PRO A 163 -14.09 -3.02 -24.10
C PRO A 163 -12.67 -2.58 -24.52
N ASN A 164 -12.47 -2.11 -25.75
CA ASN A 164 -11.17 -1.67 -26.27
C ASN A 164 -10.90 -0.16 -26.10
N PHE A 165 -11.78 0.61 -25.45
CA PHE A 165 -11.58 2.05 -25.24
C PHE A 165 -10.35 2.32 -24.34
N LEU A 166 -10.29 1.68 -23.17
CA LEU A 166 -9.17 1.85 -22.23
C LEU A 166 -7.85 1.33 -22.80
N ARG A 167 -7.89 0.26 -23.59
CA ARG A 167 -6.70 -0.31 -24.23
C ARG A 167 -6.11 0.63 -25.29
N LYS A 168 -6.96 1.32 -26.06
CA LYS A 168 -6.50 2.31 -27.06
C LYS A 168 -5.95 3.57 -26.42
N VAL A 169 -6.57 4.04 -25.32
CA VAL A 169 -6.05 5.18 -24.54
C VAL A 169 -4.68 4.84 -23.94
N SER A 170 -4.51 3.60 -23.45
CA SER A 170 -3.22 3.12 -22.92
C SER A 170 -2.12 3.09 -23.98
N ASN A 171 -2.40 2.58 -25.18
CA ASN A 171 -1.39 2.52 -26.25
C ASN A 171 -0.99 3.93 -26.74
N PHE A 172 -1.94 4.85 -26.87
CA PHE A 172 -1.67 6.23 -27.29
C PHE A 172 -0.88 7.04 -26.24
N ALA A 173 -1.14 6.82 -24.94
CA ALA A 173 -0.40 7.47 -23.85
C ALA A 173 1.04 6.93 -23.69
N LEU A 174 1.30 5.70 -24.13
CA LEU A 174 2.61 5.04 -24.08
C LEU A 174 3.44 5.23 -25.35
N GLY A 175 2.89 5.85 -26.40
CA GLY A 175 3.61 6.18 -27.62
C GLY A 175 3.87 4.99 -28.56
N GLU A 176 3.03 3.96 -28.53
CA GLU A 176 3.00 2.88 -29.54
C GLU A 176 1.89 3.07 -30.59
#